data_AF-A0A068TT76-F1
#
_entry.id   AF-A0A068TT76-F1
#
_cell.length_a   1.000
_cell.length_b   1.000
_cell.length_c   1.000
_cell.angle_alpha   90.00
_cell.angle_beta   90.00
_cell.angle_gamma   90.00
#
_symmetry.space_group_name_H-M   'P 1'
#
loop_
_entity.id
_entity.type
_entity.pdbx_description
1 polymer ?
#
loop_
_entity_poly.entity_id
_entity_poly.type
_entity_poly.pdbx_seq_one_letter_code
_entity_poly.pdbx_strand_id
1 'polypeptide(L)'
;MLSFLAFHSCQRMLTLVTNDKFRSVNHRVLAKQEGPRISVASFFRTHLDQEESTLRIYGPIKELLSEENPPLYRETTAKEMLTHRYNDGLNKAPLLSHFRLNATMKT
;
A
#
# COMPACT_ATOMS: atom_id res chain seq x y z
N MET A 1 21.46 -4.84 -20.36
CA MET A 1 21.50 -4.26 -19.00
C MET A 1 20.28 -4.75 -18.23
N LEU A 2 20.43 -5.75 -17.35
CA LEU A 2 19.36 -6.15 -16.43
C LEU A 2 19.07 -4.96 -15.52
N SER A 3 17.92 -4.32 -15.70
CA SER A 3 17.45 -3.31 -14.77
C SER A 3 16.69 -4.03 -13.67
N PHE A 4 17.33 -4.28 -12.53
CA PHE A 4 16.63 -4.68 -11.32
C PHE A 4 15.83 -3.48 -10.80
N LEU A 5 14.62 -3.31 -11.31
CA LEU A 5 13.63 -2.52 -10.60
C LEU A 5 13.03 -3.44 -9.56
N ALA A 6 13.44 -3.24 -8.30
CA ALA A 6 12.71 -3.76 -7.14
C ALA A 6 11.34 -3.07 -7.11
N PHE A 7 10.42 -3.53 -7.95
CA PHE A 7 9.06 -3.04 -7.98
C PHE A 7 8.37 -3.49 -6.70
N HIS A 8 8.02 -2.53 -5.84
CA HIS A 8 7.19 -2.76 -4.66
C HIS A 8 5.74 -2.36 -5.00
N SER A 9 5.03 -3.18 -5.75
CA SER A 9 3.63 -2.92 -6.16
C SER A 9 2.62 -3.13 -5.00
N CYS A 10 3.10 -3.46 -3.80
CA CYS A 10 2.28 -3.69 -2.60
C CYS A 10 2.55 -2.66 -1.48
N GLN A 11 3.10 -1.48 -1.82
CA GLN A 11 3.63 -0.53 -0.84
C GLN A 11 2.56 0.25 -0.04
N ARG A 12 1.28 0.09 -0.37
CA ARG A 12 0.19 0.77 0.36
C ARG A 12 0.01 0.28 1.79
N MET A 13 0.31 -0.99 2.07
CA MET A 13 0.33 -1.50 3.44
C MET A 13 1.38 -0.78 4.29
N LEU A 14 2.57 -0.55 3.72
CA LEU A 14 3.65 0.15 4.41
C LEU A 14 3.26 1.60 4.74
N THR A 15 2.61 2.29 3.80
CA THR A 15 2.11 3.66 4.02
C THR A 15 1.07 3.72 5.14
N LEU A 16 0.15 2.75 5.20
CA LEU A 16 -0.86 2.66 6.26
C LEU A 16 -0.24 2.43 7.64
N VAL A 17 0.62 1.41 7.79
CA VAL A 17 1.21 1.07 9.10
C VAL A 17 2.17 2.14 9.60
N THR A 18 2.81 2.89 8.68
CA THR A 18 3.75 3.96 9.06
C THR A 18 3.11 5.33 9.21
N ASN A 19 1.78 5.43 9.12
CA ASN A 19 1.04 6.69 9.23
C ASN A 19 1.57 7.78 8.27
N ASP A 20 1.69 7.46 6.98
CA ASP A 20 2.26 8.33 5.93
C ASP A 20 3.75 8.70 6.04
N LYS A 21 4.50 8.15 7.01
CA LYS A 21 5.97 8.36 7.02
C LYS A 21 6.66 7.79 5.78
N PHE A 22 6.16 6.67 5.26
CA PHE A 22 6.62 6.12 3.97
C PHE A 22 5.57 6.30 2.88
N ARG A 23 5.95 6.99 1.80
CA ARG A 23 5.07 7.23 0.66
C ARG A 23 5.22 6.16 -0.43
N SER A 24 4.14 5.47 -0.74
CA SER A 24 4.03 4.65 -1.95
C SER A 24 3.96 5.55 -3.19
N VAL A 25 4.79 5.27 -4.20
CA VAL A 25 4.85 6.07 -5.44
C VAL A 25 4.46 5.24 -6.66
N ASN A 26 3.75 5.87 -7.58
CA ASN A 26 3.41 5.26 -8.86
C ASN A 26 4.65 5.18 -9.74
N HIS A 27 4.96 3.98 -10.22
CA HIS A 27 6.06 3.74 -11.15
C HIS A 27 5.49 3.33 -12.52
N ARG A 28 6.09 3.83 -13.60
CA ARG A 28 5.77 3.42 -14.97
C ARG A 28 7.04 3.15 -15.74
N VAL A 29 6.97 2.21 -16.67
CA VAL A 29 8.06 1.92 -17.62
C VAL A 29 7.60 2.34 -19.00
N LEU A 30 8.43 3.10 -19.71
CA LEU A 30 8.20 3.43 -21.12
C LEU A 30 8.67 2.27 -22.00
N ALA A 31 7.84 1.88 -22.95
CA ALA A 31 8.22 0.95 -24.00
C ALA A 31 9.30 1.57 -24.89
N LYS A 32 10.32 0.78 -25.24
CA LYS A 32 11.32 1.17 -26.23
C LYS A 32 10.91 0.63 -27.60
N GLN A 33 11.23 1.37 -28.67
CA GLN A 33 11.05 0.90 -30.04
C GLN A 33 12.11 -0.13 -30.44
N GLU A 34 13.31 -0.06 -29.86
CA GLU A 34 14.43 -0.96 -30.18
C GLU A 34 14.66 -2.01 -29.08
N GLY A 35 14.55 -3.28 -29.47
CA GLY A 35 14.97 -4.45 -28.70
C GLY A 35 14.14 -4.78 -27.44
N PRO A 36 14.23 -6.03 -26.94
CA PRO A 36 13.50 -6.45 -25.74
C PRO A 36 14.09 -5.82 -24.46
N ARG A 37 13.22 -5.30 -23.59
CA ARG A 37 13.58 -4.86 -22.23
C ARG A 37 13.13 -5.91 -21.21
N ILE A 38 14.09 -6.57 -20.56
CA ILE A 38 13.82 -7.61 -19.56
C ILE A 38 14.07 -7.04 -18.15
N SER A 39 13.11 -7.22 -17.26
CA SER A 39 13.22 -6.90 -15.83
C SER A 39 12.46 -7.94 -15.01
N VAL A 40 13.00 -8.29 -13.83
CA VAL A 40 12.35 -9.19 -12.88
C VAL A 40 11.96 -8.39 -11.65
N ALA A 41 10.66 -8.42 -11.32
CA ALA A 41 10.14 -7.85 -10.09
C ALA A 41 10.04 -8.93 -9.02
N SER A 42 10.40 -8.60 -7.78
CA SER A 42 10.18 -9.45 -6.61
C SER A 42 9.35 -8.71 -5.58
N PHE A 43 8.29 -9.34 -5.08
CA PHE A 43 7.36 -8.75 -4.12
C PHE A 43 7.33 -9.61 -2.86
N PHE A 44 7.73 -9.05 -1.72
CA PHE A 44 7.53 -9.67 -0.43
C PHE A 44 6.10 -9.40 0.02
N ARG A 45 5.30 -10.46 0.11
CA ARG A 45 3.91 -10.43 0.59
C ARG A 45 3.73 -11.51 1.63
N THR A 46 3.16 -11.13 2.75
CA THR A 46 3.03 -11.97 3.94
C THR A 46 1.66 -12.67 4.03
N HIS A 47 0.75 -12.54 3.05
CA HIS A 47 -0.70 -12.76 3.27
C HIS A 47 -1.52 -13.39 2.14
N LEU A 48 -0.93 -14.11 1.18
CA LEU A 48 -1.74 -14.58 0.04
C LEU A 48 -2.57 -15.84 0.32
N ASP A 49 -2.14 -16.74 1.21
CA ASP A 49 -2.68 -18.12 1.17
C ASP A 49 -3.04 -18.75 2.53
N GLN A 50 -3.15 -17.96 3.62
CA GLN A 50 -3.55 -18.49 4.93
C GLN A 50 -4.78 -17.77 5.48
N GLU A 51 -5.82 -18.54 5.85
CA GLU A 51 -7.02 -17.99 6.49
C GLU A 51 -6.68 -17.12 7.71
N GLU A 52 -5.69 -17.52 8.52
CA GLU A 52 -5.21 -16.74 9.65
C GLU A 52 -4.60 -15.39 9.26
N SER A 53 -3.93 -15.32 8.11
CA SER A 53 -3.35 -14.07 7.61
C SER A 53 -4.42 -13.06 7.19
N THR A 54 -5.63 -13.52 6.88
CA THR A 54 -6.77 -12.67 6.52
C THR A 54 -7.41 -11.99 7.74
N LEU A 55 -7.30 -12.59 8.93
CA LEU A 55 -7.79 -12.05 10.20
C LEU A 55 -6.84 -11.01 10.82
N ARG A 56 -5.59 -10.94 10.33
CA ARG A 56 -4.60 -10.00 10.86
C ARG A 56 -5.06 -8.56 10.64
N ILE A 57 -5.13 -7.82 11.74
CA ILE A 57 -5.49 -6.40 11.77
C ILE A 57 -4.22 -5.57 11.53
N TYR A 58 -4.33 -4.62 10.61
CA TYR A 58 -3.33 -3.61 10.28
C TYR A 58 -3.85 -2.24 10.68
N GLY A 59 -3.01 -1.46 11.34
CA GLY A 59 -3.26 -0.07 11.67
C GLY A 59 -1.95 0.69 11.77
N PRO A 60 -2.01 2.02 11.97
CA PRO A 60 -0.84 2.80 12.31
C PRO A 60 -0.11 2.22 13.52
N ILE A 61 1.21 2.09 13.41
CA ILE A 61 2.09 1.63 14.50
C ILE A 61 1.97 2.61 15.67
N LYS A 62 1.56 2.11 16.84
CA LYS A 62 1.21 2.95 18.01
C LYS A 62 2.40 3.76 18.50
N GLU A 63 3.60 3.21 18.39
CA GLU A 63 4.88 3.82 18.76
C GLU A 63 5.25 5.01 17.84
N LEU A 64 4.61 5.15 16.67
CA LEU A 64 4.81 6.27 15.75
C LEU A 64 3.77 7.39 15.93
N LEU A 65 2.77 7.20 16.78
CA LEU A 65 1.70 8.17 17.03
C LEU A 65 2.08 9.11 18.18
N SER A 66 1.70 10.38 18.05
CA SER A 66 1.83 11.40 19.09
C SER A 66 0.66 12.39 19.03
N GLU A 67 0.60 13.36 19.95
CA GLU A 67 -0.43 14.41 19.90
C GLU A 67 -0.32 15.25 18.62
N GLU A 68 0.91 15.46 18.13
CA GLU A 68 1.23 16.18 16.89
C GLU A 68 1.09 15.30 15.64
N ASN A 69 1.12 13.97 15.80
CA ASN A 69 0.98 13.00 14.72
C ASN A 69 -0.15 12.00 15.02
N PRO A 70 -1.43 12.43 14.94
CA PRO A 70 -2.56 11.55 15.19
C PRO A 70 -2.67 10.47 14.11
N PRO A 71 -3.37 9.36 14.40
CA PRO A 71 -3.60 8.32 13.41
C PRO A 71 -4.40 8.87 12.22
N LEU A 72 -3.88 8.66 11.01
CA LEU A 72 -4.51 9.07 9.75
C LEU A 72 -5.39 7.97 9.15
N TYR A 73 -5.18 6.73 9.58
CA TYR A 73 -5.83 5.54 9.02
C TYR A 73 -6.51 4.73 10.12
N ARG A 74 -7.67 4.15 9.78
CA ARG A 74 -8.36 3.19 10.65
C ARG A 74 -7.68 1.83 10.61
N GLU A 75 -7.92 1.03 11.64
CA GLU A 75 -7.56 -0.37 11.63
C GLU A 75 -8.39 -1.13 10.58
N THR A 76 -7.74 -2.03 9.82
CA THR A 76 -8.35 -2.82 8.74
C THR A 76 -7.74 -4.22 8.68
N THR A 77 -8.44 -5.17 8.10
CA THR A 77 -7.91 -6.54 7.92
C THR A 77 -7.16 -6.68 6.60
N ALA A 78 -6.22 -7.62 6.52
CA ALA A 78 -5.59 -7.99 5.24
C ALA A 78 -6.64 -8.38 4.18
N LYS A 79 -7.72 -9.06 4.61
CA LYS A 79 -8.84 -9.44 3.75
C LYS A 79 -9.52 -8.23 3.13
N GLU A 80 -9.93 -7.26 3.95
CA GLU A 80 -10.63 -6.06 3.51
C GLU A 80 -9.76 -5.25 2.53
N MET A 81 -8.47 -5.11 2.82
CA MET A 81 -7.52 -4.42 1.95
C MET A 81 -7.32 -5.13 0.60
N LEU A 82 -7.25 -6.47 0.59
CA LEU A 82 -7.15 -7.25 -0.65
C LEU A 82 -8.44 -7.17 -1.46
N THR A 83 -9.60 -7.38 -0.83
CA THR A 83 -10.91 -7.27 -1.47
C THR A 83 -11.11 -5.90 -2.10
N HIS A 84 -10.80 -4.82 -1.37
CA HIS A 84 -10.89 -3.47 -1.91
C HIS A 84 -9.93 -3.27 -3.09
N ARG A 85 -8.70 -3.76 -3.01
CA ARG A 85 -7.74 -3.66 -4.12
C ARG A 85 -8.19 -4.41 -5.37
N TYR A 86 -8.76 -5.60 -5.24
CA TYR A 86 -9.19 -6.40 -6.38
C TYR A 86 -10.52 -5.95 -6.97
N ASN A 87 -11.40 -5.36 -6.14
CA ASN A 87 -12.68 -4.82 -6.58
C ASN A 87 -12.56 -3.40 -7.16
N ASP A 88 -11.56 -2.63 -6.75
CA ASP A 88 -11.20 -1.38 -7.40
C ASP A 88 -10.69 -1.66 -8.81
N GLY A 89 -11.54 -1.45 -9.81
CA GLY A 89 -11.13 -1.48 -11.22
C GLY A 89 -10.10 -0.39 -11.56
N LEU A 90 -9.80 -0.22 -12.86
CA LEU A 90 -8.81 0.75 -13.39
C LEU A 90 -9.05 2.23 -13.00
N ASN A 91 -10.18 2.56 -12.36
CA ASN A 91 -10.58 3.91 -11.96
C ASN A 91 -10.22 4.24 -10.49
N LYS A 92 -8.94 4.57 -10.30
CA LYS A 92 -8.38 5.72 -9.55
C LYS A 92 -9.13 6.32 -8.34
N ALA A 93 -9.49 5.53 -7.34
CA ALA A 93 -9.36 6.00 -5.96
C ALA A 93 -8.03 5.47 -5.37
N PRO A 94 -7.25 6.26 -4.62
CA PRO A 94 -6.14 5.70 -3.86
C PRO A 94 -6.73 4.68 -2.88
N LEU A 95 -6.36 3.40 -2.92
CA LEU A 95 -6.80 2.36 -1.96
C LEU A 95 -6.80 2.85 -0.49
N LEU A 96 -5.89 3.78 -0.16
CA LEU A 96 -5.76 4.39 1.16
C LEU A 96 -6.89 5.37 1.53
N SER A 97 -7.60 5.97 0.58
CA SER A 97 -8.69 6.90 0.87
C SER A 97 -9.85 6.20 1.58
N HIS A 98 -10.13 4.94 1.26
CA HIS A 98 -11.15 4.15 1.93
C HIS A 98 -10.85 3.89 3.42
N PHE A 99 -9.55 3.83 3.77
CA PHE A 99 -9.10 3.58 5.13
C PHE A 99 -8.73 4.86 5.89
N ARG A 100 -8.78 6.02 5.25
CA ARG A 100 -8.39 7.29 5.86
C ARG A 100 -9.46 7.74 6.86
N LEU A 101 -9.03 8.17 8.04
CA LEU A 101 -9.89 8.84 9.00
C LEU A 101 -10.16 10.26 8.48
N ASN A 102 -11.43 10.67 8.42
CA ASN A 102 -11.77 12.05 8.06
C ASN A 102 -11.13 12.98 9.08
N ALA A 103 -10.24 13.87 8.62
CA ALA A 103 -9.64 14.87 9.48
C ALA A 103 -10.74 15.75 10.06
N THR A 104 -11.03 15.60 11.35
CA THR A 104 -11.69 16.64 12.11
C THR A 104 -10.75 17.84 12.13
N MET A 105 -11.09 18.87 11.37
CA MET A 105 -10.45 20.18 11.53
C MET A 105 -10.66 20.60 12.99
N LYS A 106 -9.57 20.71 13.76
CA LYS A 106 -9.60 21.41 15.04
C LYS A 106 -9.69 22.91 14.74
N THR A 107 -10.75 23.52 15.25
CA THR A 107 -11.02 24.97 15.30
C THR A 107 -9.89 25.74 15.98
#